data_AF-A0A5P8LXK8-F1
#
_entry.id   AF-A0A5P8LXK8-F1
#
_cell.length_a   1.000
_cell.length_b   1.000
_cell.length_c   1.000
_cell.angle_alpha   90.00
_cell.angle_beta   90.00
_cell.angle_gamma   90.00
#
_symmetry.space_group_name_H-M   'P 1'
#
loop_
_entity.id
_entity.type
_entity.pdbx_description
1 polymer ?
#
loop_
_entity_poly.entity_id
_entity_poly.type
_entity_poly.pdbx_seq_one_letter_code
_entity_poly.pdbx_strand_id
1 'polypeptide(L)' 'MNHDRIHAREPDHHVDQWERGQIEALEERDGHCVVTVRADDGESVELTVTFAVRDLFVGRLDLDGRSPVGETVWYRVRGE' A
#
# COMPACT_ATOMS: atom_id res chain seq x y z
N MET A 1 8.51 4.59 -15.70
CA MET A 1 8.01 5.41 -14.59
C MET A 1 6.62 4.92 -14.20
N ASN A 2 6.52 3.67 -13.77
CA ASN A 2 5.26 3.07 -13.34
C ASN A 2 5.55 2.52 -11.94
N HIS A 3 4.94 3.13 -10.93
CA HIS A 3 4.95 2.71 -9.54
C HIS A 3 3.86 1.67 -9.29
N ASP A 4 3.99 0.93 -8.20
CA ASP A 4 2.91 0.07 -7.71
C ASP A 4 1.71 0.92 -7.27
N ARG A 5 0.56 0.27 -7.08
CA ARG A 5 -0.67 0.96 -6.67
C ARG A 5 -1.09 0.48 -5.29
N ILE A 6 -1.57 1.41 -4.48
CA ILE A 6 -2.04 1.15 -3.12
C ILE A 6 -3.21 2.07 -2.77
N HIS A 7 -4.24 1.50 -2.16
CA HIS A 7 -5.46 2.16 -1.75
C HIS A 7 -5.77 1.83 -0.28
N ALA A 8 -6.25 2.83 0.46
CA ALA A 8 -6.72 2.69 1.84
C ALA A 8 -8.12 2.08 1.96
N ARG A 9 -8.83 1.91 0.84
CA ARG A 9 -10.19 1.38 0.74
C ARG A 9 -10.30 0.48 -0.48
N GLU A 10 -11.24 -0.46 -0.43
CA GLU A 10 -11.53 -1.34 -1.57
C GLU A 10 -11.82 -0.48 -2.81
N PRO A 11 -11.16 -0.74 -3.94
CA PRO A 11 -11.43 -0.02 -5.17
C PRO A 11 -12.85 -0.35 -5.67
N ASP A 12 -13.59 0.63 -6.18
CA ASP A 12 -14.94 0.40 -6.71
C ASP A 12 -14.96 -0.23 -8.12
N HIS A 13 -13.81 -0.25 -8.81
CA HIS A 13 -13.68 -0.72 -10.19
C HIS A 13 -12.49 -1.67 -10.33
N HIS A 14 -12.64 -2.67 -11.20
CA HIS A 14 -11.61 -3.67 -11.47
C HIS A 14 -11.10 -4.37 -10.21
N VAL A 15 -12.01 -4.69 -9.28
CA VAL A 15 -11.70 -5.29 -7.97
C VAL A 15 -10.85 -6.55 -8.08
N ASP A 16 -11.07 -7.37 -9.11
CA ASP A 16 -10.33 -8.61 -9.36
C ASP A 16 -8.85 -8.38 -9.77
N GLN A 17 -8.43 -7.13 -9.99
CA GLN A 17 -7.05 -6.75 -10.26
C GLN A 17 -6.31 -6.22 -9.02
N TRP A 18 -6.91 -6.34 -7.84
CA TRP A 18 -6.31 -5.87 -6.59
C TRP A 18 -6.26 -6.99 -5.57
N GLU A 19 -5.21 -6.96 -4.77
CA GLU A 19 -5.02 -7.85 -3.65
C GLU A 19 -5.19 -7.08 -2.35
N ARG A 20 -5.59 -7.79 -1.30
CA ARG A 20 -5.73 -7.24 0.05
C ARG A 20 -4.49 -7.61 0.86
N GLY A 21 -4.05 -6.71 1.73
CA GLY A 21 -3.03 -7.03 2.72
C GLY A 21 -2.98 -6.05 3.87
N GLN A 22 -2.10 -6.32 4.83
CA GLN A 22 -1.87 -5.48 6.00
C GLN A 22 -0.49 -4.82 5.95
N ILE A 23 -0.42 -3.54 6.26
CA ILE A 23 0.85 -2.81 6.30
C ILE A 23 1.73 -3.37 7.43
N GLU A 24 2.96 -3.77 7.12
CA GLU A 24 3.97 -4.17 8.09
C GLU A 24 5.00 -3.06 8.35
N ALA A 25 5.38 -2.32 7.30
CA ALA A 25 6.37 -1.26 7.41
C ALA A 25 6.21 -0.21 6.30
N LEU A 26 6.68 1.01 6.60
CA LEU A 26 6.90 2.07 5.61
C LEU A 26 8.33 2.57 5.75
N GLU A 27 9.06 2.62 4.65
CA GLU A 27 10.44 3.08 4.60
C GLU A 27 10.67 3.99 3.40
N GLU A 28 11.71 4.82 3.47
CA GLU A 28 12.14 5.65 2.35
C GLU A 28 13.39 5.02 1.72
N ARG A 29 13.32 4.69 0.42
CA ARG A 29 14.44 4.10 -0.33
C ARG A 29 14.52 4.75 -1.71
N ASP A 30 15.71 5.18 -2.11
CA ASP A 30 15.99 5.79 -3.42
C ASP A 30 15.04 6.95 -3.81
N GLY A 31 14.60 7.74 -2.81
CA GLY A 31 13.68 8.86 -3.01
C GLY A 31 12.24 8.44 -3.29
N HIS A 32 11.87 7.20 -2.97
CA HIS A 32 10.52 6.64 -3.03
C HIS A 32 10.12 6.10 -1.65
N CYS A 33 8.81 5.90 -1.47
CA CYS A 33 8.31 5.20 -0.29
C CYS A 33 8.13 3.71 -0.66
N VAL A 34 8.75 2.84 0.14
CA VAL A 34 8.51 1.40 0.10
C VAL A 34 7.52 1.07 1.20
N VAL A 35 6.42 0.42 0.83
CA VAL A 35 5.40 -0.07 1.76
C VAL A 35 5.48 -1.59 1.75
N THR A 36 5.85 -2.18 2.89
CA THR A 36 5.81 -3.64 3.05
C THR A 36 4.41 -4.02 3.50
N VAL A 37 3.78 -4.93 2.75
CA VAL A 37 2.43 -5.42 3.01
C VAL A 37 2.47 -6.92 3.17
N ARG A 38 1.87 -7.44 4.25
CA ARG A 38 1.59 -8.86 4.41
C ARG A 38 0.32 -9.23 3.66
N ALA A 39 0.45 -10.07 2.66
CA ALA A 39 -0.66 -10.67 1.92
C ALA A 39 -1.45 -11.65 2.81
N ASP A 40 -2.66 -12.03 2.38
CA ASP A 40 -3.52 -12.97 3.12
C ASP A 40 -2.92 -14.38 3.25
N ASP A 41 -2.01 -14.78 2.34
CA ASP A 41 -1.24 -16.03 2.43
C ASP A 41 -0.06 -15.96 3.43
N GLY A 42 0.20 -14.78 3.99
CA GLY A 42 1.27 -14.52 4.94
C GLY A 42 2.61 -14.10 4.32
N GLU A 43 2.71 -14.02 3.00
CA GLU A 43 3.90 -13.51 2.31
C GLU A 43 3.99 -11.99 2.41
N SER A 44 5.21 -11.46 2.52
CA SER A 44 5.45 -10.01 2.55
C SER A 44 5.81 -9.52 1.15
N VAL A 45 5.09 -8.50 0.68
CA VAL A 45 5.25 -7.86 -0.62
C VAL A 45 5.73 -6.42 -0.42
N GLU A 46 6.79 -6.02 -1.13
CA GLU A 46 7.30 -4.65 -1.11
C GLU A 46 6.72 -3.83 -2.27
N LEU A 47 5.97 -2.79 -1.95
CA LEU A 47 5.36 -1.88 -2.93
C LEU A 47 6.15 -0.59 -3.00
N THR A 48 6.65 -0.24 -4.16
CA THR A 48 7.36 1.03 -4.37
C THR A 48 6.42 2.08 -4.94
N VAL A 49 6.14 3.11 -4.13
CA VAL A 49 5.23 4.21 -4.47
C VAL A 49 5.90 5.57 -4.33
N THR A 50 5.35 6.59 -4.99
CA THR A 50 5.79 7.97 -4.78
C THR A 50 5.36 8.48 -3.40
N PHE A 51 6.05 9.49 -2.88
CA PHE A 51 5.62 10.16 -1.64
C PHE A 51 4.22 10.76 -1.73
N ALA A 52 3.85 11.32 -2.89
CA ALA A 52 2.50 11.84 -3.10
C ALA A 52 1.42 10.73 -2.95
N VAL A 53 1.70 9.52 -3.45
CA VAL A 53 0.82 8.37 -3.25
C VAL A 53 0.80 7.93 -1.79
N ARG A 54 1.97 7.88 -1.12
CA ARG A 54 2.08 7.61 0.32
C ARG A 54 1.17 8.52 1.13
N ASP A 55 1.36 9.83 1.01
CA ASP A 55 0.59 10.82 1.76
C ASP A 55 -0.92 10.73 1.46
N LEU A 56 -1.27 10.43 0.20
CA LEU A 56 -2.66 10.27 -0.22
C LEU A 56 -3.35 9.07 0.42
N PHE A 57 -2.72 7.90 0.47
CA PHE A 57 -3.37 6.73 1.05
C PHE A 57 -3.32 6.77 2.58
N VAL A 58 -2.20 7.20 3.18
CA VAL A 58 -2.08 7.33 4.64
C VAL A 58 -3.10 8.34 5.18
N GLY A 59 -3.30 9.47 4.50
CA GLY A 59 -4.32 10.45 4.89
C GLY A 59 -5.76 9.95 4.79
N ARG A 60 -6.00 8.77 4.19
CA ARG A 60 -7.31 8.11 4.11
C ARG A 60 -7.47 6.96 5.11
N LEU A 61 -6.37 6.51 5.71
CA LEU A 61 -6.42 5.63 6.87
C LEU A 61 -6.78 6.52 8.06
N ASP A 62 -7.90 6.23 8.72
CA ASP A 62 -8.43 7.03 9.83
C ASP A 62 -7.59 6.80 11.10
N LEU A 63 -6.35 7.29 11.08
CA LEU A 63 -5.29 6.89 12.00
C LEU A 63 -5.22 7.72 13.29
N ASP A 64 -5.86 8.89 13.38
CA ASP A 64 -5.73 9.81 14.52
C ASP A 64 -4.27 10.08 14.94
N GLY A 65 -3.34 10.11 13.98
CA GLY A 65 -1.90 10.29 14.23
C GLY A 65 -1.14 9.02 14.66
N ARG A 66 -1.78 7.85 14.62
CA ARG A 66 -1.14 6.55 14.86
C ARG A 66 -0.35 6.09 13.63
N SER A 67 0.51 5.09 13.85
CA SER A 67 1.22 4.40 12.77
C SER A 67 0.23 3.71 11.82
N PRO A 68 0.47 3.74 10.49
CA PRO A 68 -0.30 2.96 9.52
C PRO A 68 -0.04 1.44 9.60
N VAL A 69 0.96 1.00 10.37
CA VAL A 69 1.26 -0.44 10.55
C VAL A 69 0.06 -1.16 11.18
N GLY A 70 -0.33 -2.28 10.57
CA GLY A 70 -1.51 -3.07 10.94
C GLY A 70 -2.76 -2.72 10.14
N GLU A 71 -2.79 -1.58 9.44
CA GLU A 71 -3.95 -1.20 8.64
C GLU A 71 -4.09 -2.06 7.39
N THR A 72 -5.34 -2.30 7.00
CA THR A 72 -5.66 -2.97 5.74
C THR A 72 -5.53 -2.01 4.57
N VAL A 73 -4.90 -2.48 3.50
CA VAL A 73 -4.82 -1.80 2.21
C VAL A 73 -5.16 -2.76 1.07
N TRP A 74 -5.49 -2.17 -0.07
CA TRP A 74 -5.63 -2.87 -1.34
C TRP A 74 -4.50 -2.44 -2.25
N TYR A 75 -3.75 -3.39 -2.80
CA TYR A 75 -2.60 -3.11 -3.61
C TYR A 75 -2.63 -3.84 -4.96
N ARG A 76 -1.80 -3.36 -5.87
CA ARG A 76 -1.51 -4.05 -7.12
C ARG A 76 -0.05 -3.84 -7.47
N VAL A 77 0.68 -4.93 -7.59
CA VAL A 77 2.06 -4.92 -8.07
C VAL A 77 2.05 -4.62 -9.56
N ARG A 78 3.01 -3.83 -10.01
CA ARG A 78 3.15 -3.55 -11.43
C ARG A 78 3.59 -4.81 -12.19
N GLY A 79 2.85 -5.12 -13.25
CA GLY A 79 3.30 -6.07 -14.29
C GLY A 79 2.86 -7.51 -14.05
N GLU A 80 2.09 -7.74 -13.00
CA GLU A 80 1.37 -8.99 -12.69
C GLU A 80 -0.11 -8.90 -13.13
#